data_AF-A0A0N4W4L5-F1
#
_entry.id   AF-A0A0N4W4L5-F1
#
_cell.length_a   1.000
_cell.length_b   1.000
_cell.length_c   1.000
_cell.angle_alpha   90.00
_cell.angle_beta   90.00
_cell.angle_gamma   90.00
#
_symmetry.space_group_name_H-M   'P 1'
#
loop_
_entity.id
_entity.type
_entity.pdbx_description
1 polymer ?
#
loop_
_entity_poly.entity_id
_entity_poly.type
_entity_poly.pdbx_seq_one_letter_code
_entity_poly.pdbx_strand_id
1 'polypeptide(L)'
;MEMSELHEDNVVNREDTNGPAAKRRAISPLRPDKTSNEVCCVYDSKERQTGDELDSRKKQLLSDFMAISNTERDVALSVLESSEWNVNKALDFFFGNESEDGIEVVEQTETQSSVESAPVDLSGLEISLVSWNIDGLDGNSLATRMKAVYKILNNLNPDFVFLQEVVSRELPTIDRLSKMYNIFYSNKDYLYYTAILVSKVFEVKRHEVIHYQNSGMGRTLQILEGKIGTQRVFLLNTHLESMREHSKARREQFQICMSKVQELISQHPNCLLFFGGDLNIRDDEVTNVPRGVADAWLAAGAKKDTEFTWDTRKNDNKHSFGARNRFDRIFWYGPLSKVKFTLAGQQRIRSCLCFPSDHWAVHCEFS
;
A
#
# COMPACT_ATOMS: atom_id res chain seq x y z
N MET A 1 35.89 -24.25 -49.89
CA MET A 1 36.51 -23.28 -50.83
C MET A 1 35.77 -21.97 -50.57
N GLU A 2 36.24 -20.97 -49.84
CA GLU A 2 37.49 -20.59 -49.14
C GLU A 2 37.01 -19.71 -47.96
N MET A 3 37.52 -19.84 -46.72
CA MET A 3 38.65 -19.09 -46.09
C MET A 3 38.45 -17.56 -46.17
N SER A 4 38.56 -16.74 -45.11
CA SER A 4 39.63 -16.60 -44.09
C SER A 4 39.20 -15.51 -43.06
N GLU A 5 39.32 -15.72 -41.73
CA GLU A 5 40.40 -15.27 -40.79
C GLU A 5 40.44 -13.75 -40.48
N LEU A 6 40.15 -13.34 -39.23
CA LEU A 6 41.06 -13.05 -38.08
C LEU A 6 41.80 -11.71 -38.16
N HIS A 7 41.72 -10.91 -37.07
CA HIS A 7 42.84 -10.17 -36.48
C HIS A 7 42.53 -9.81 -35.01
N GLU A 8 43.27 -10.43 -34.09
CA GLU A 8 43.63 -9.93 -32.76
C GLU A 8 44.95 -9.16 -32.85
N ASP A 9 45.22 -8.31 -31.84
CA ASP A 9 46.54 -7.86 -31.29
C ASP A 9 46.47 -6.38 -30.83
N ASN A 10 47.17 -5.86 -29.81
CA ASN A 10 47.79 -6.32 -28.57
C ASN A 10 48.34 -5.03 -27.85
N VAL A 11 48.10 -4.88 -26.54
CA VAL A 11 48.97 -4.44 -25.40
C VAL A 11 49.98 -3.23 -25.51
N VAL A 12 50.03 -2.35 -24.47
CA VAL A 12 51.18 -2.02 -23.54
C VAL A 12 51.21 -0.55 -22.97
N ASN A 13 51.09 -0.47 -21.63
CA ASN A 13 51.69 0.36 -20.52
C ASN A 13 52.30 1.79 -20.63
N ARG A 14 52.07 2.59 -19.55
CA ARG A 14 53.02 3.22 -18.55
C ARG A 14 52.25 4.18 -17.59
N GLU A 15 52.18 4.00 -16.26
CA GLU A 15 53.05 4.48 -15.10
C GLU A 15 53.49 5.96 -15.19
N ASP A 16 53.59 6.85 -14.17
CA ASP A 16 53.40 6.98 -12.70
C ASP A 16 53.52 8.52 -12.39
N THR A 17 53.03 9.16 -11.30
CA THR A 17 53.78 9.45 -10.05
C THR A 17 53.06 10.45 -9.09
N ASN A 18 53.03 10.09 -7.78
CA ASN A 18 53.30 10.80 -6.50
C ASN A 18 52.69 12.18 -6.03
N GLY A 19 52.23 12.19 -4.76
CA GLY A 19 51.70 13.29 -3.91
C GLY A 19 52.74 14.22 -3.24
N PRO A 20 52.65 14.69 -1.94
CA PRO A 20 51.67 14.50 -0.85
C PRO A 20 51.37 15.77 0.03
N ALA A 21 50.78 15.53 1.23
CA ALA A 21 50.18 16.44 2.24
C ALA A 21 51.15 17.19 3.21
N ALA A 22 50.64 18.19 3.96
CA ALA A 22 51.15 18.56 5.30
C ALA A 22 50.16 19.37 6.20
N LYS A 23 50.19 19.02 7.50
CA LYS A 23 49.47 19.59 8.67
C LYS A 23 50.35 20.58 9.47
N ARG A 24 49.72 21.25 10.47
CA ARG A 24 50.23 21.80 11.78
C ARG A 24 50.37 23.34 11.79
N ARG A 25 50.15 24.08 12.89
CA ARG A 25 49.84 23.80 14.32
C ARG A 25 49.35 25.10 15.01
N ALA A 26 48.68 24.92 16.15
CA ALA A 26 48.20 25.90 17.13
C ALA A 26 49.30 26.70 17.86
N ILE A 27 48.94 27.88 18.40
CA ILE A 27 49.45 28.47 19.65
C ILE A 27 48.31 29.30 20.32
N SER A 28 48.03 29.05 21.60
CA SER A 28 47.24 29.86 22.57
C SER A 28 48.23 30.53 23.57
N PRO A 29 47.85 31.08 24.75
CA PRO A 29 46.61 31.68 25.27
C PRO A 29 46.87 33.03 25.99
N LEU A 30 45.86 33.66 26.62
CA LEU A 30 45.95 34.37 27.92
C LEU A 30 44.53 34.75 28.46
N ARG A 31 44.27 34.41 29.73
CA ARG A 31 43.16 34.82 30.64
C ARG A 31 43.74 35.83 31.68
N PRO A 32 43.08 36.25 32.80
CA PRO A 32 41.66 36.36 33.26
C PRO A 32 41.32 37.84 33.72
N ASP A 33 40.21 38.27 34.35
CA ASP A 33 39.70 37.97 35.71
C ASP A 33 38.59 38.99 36.17
N LYS A 34 37.87 38.65 37.27
CA LYS A 34 37.06 39.45 38.25
C LYS A 34 35.53 39.59 38.04
N THR A 35 34.64 38.90 38.81
CA THR A 35 34.10 39.13 40.20
C THR A 35 33.36 40.48 40.36
N SER A 36 32.15 40.64 40.94
CA SER A 36 31.56 40.09 42.19
C SER A 36 30.06 40.46 42.36
N ASN A 37 29.38 39.75 43.26
CA ASN A 37 27.99 39.92 43.78
C ASN A 37 27.67 41.26 44.45
N GLU A 38 26.38 41.61 44.50
CA GLU A 38 25.75 42.36 45.61
C GLU A 38 24.25 42.00 45.79
N VAL A 39 23.77 42.00 47.03
CA VAL A 39 22.44 41.58 47.52
C VAL A 39 21.87 42.65 48.47
N CYS A 40 20.53 42.66 48.61
CA CYS A 40 19.67 43.23 49.69
C CYS A 40 19.07 44.63 49.41
N CYS A 41 17.80 44.98 49.69
CA CYS A 41 16.86 44.56 50.74
C CYS A 41 15.36 44.72 50.34
N VAL A 42 14.55 43.73 50.75
CA VAL A 42 13.25 43.73 51.47
C VAL A 42 12.20 44.87 51.25
N TYR A 43 11.00 44.47 50.81
CA TYR A 43 9.71 44.82 51.44
C TYR A 43 8.76 43.61 51.39
N ASP A 44 8.34 43.13 52.55
CA ASP A 44 7.39 42.03 52.77
C ASP A 44 5.97 42.62 52.92
N SER A 45 5.05 42.23 52.03
CA SER A 45 3.61 42.40 52.22
C SER A 45 2.96 41.05 51.96
N LYS A 46 2.65 40.32 53.05
CA LYS A 46 1.89 39.09 52.99
C LYS A 46 0.42 39.38 52.71
N GLU A 47 -0.02 39.08 51.51
CA GLU A 47 -1.38 38.57 51.28
C GLU A 47 -1.31 37.07 50.98
N ARG A 48 -2.12 36.31 51.70
CA ARG A 48 -2.21 34.86 51.57
C ARG A 48 -2.93 34.52 50.27
N GLN A 49 -2.20 34.03 49.28
CA GLN A 49 -2.73 33.16 48.23
C GLN A 49 -1.87 31.90 48.15
N THR A 50 -2.44 30.81 48.64
CA THR A 50 -1.96 29.46 48.40
C THR A 50 -2.33 29.06 46.96
N GLY A 51 -1.34 28.75 46.11
CA GLY A 51 -1.57 28.00 44.87
C GLY A 51 -0.69 28.40 43.69
N ASP A 52 0.51 27.82 43.61
CA ASP A 52 1.36 27.54 42.43
C ASP A 52 1.28 28.50 41.22
N GLU A 53 2.17 29.50 41.17
CA GLU A 53 2.35 30.34 39.98
C GLU A 53 3.25 29.62 38.96
N LEU A 54 2.72 29.31 37.77
CA LEU A 54 3.50 28.68 36.70
C LEU A 54 4.72 29.53 36.31
N ASP A 55 5.89 28.89 36.25
CA ASP A 55 7.12 29.49 35.70
C ASP A 55 6.94 29.88 34.21
N SER A 56 7.73 30.85 33.75
CA SER A 56 7.66 31.43 32.40
C SER A 56 7.77 30.37 31.30
N ARG A 57 8.56 29.31 31.53
CA ARG A 57 8.66 28.19 30.58
C ARG A 57 7.36 27.38 30.49
N LYS A 58 6.70 27.15 31.63
CA LYS A 58 5.42 26.44 31.69
C LYS A 58 4.30 27.25 31.03
N LYS A 59 4.30 28.59 31.20
CA LYS A 59 3.36 29.48 30.50
C LYS A 59 3.47 29.37 28.98
N GLN A 60 4.69 29.26 28.44
CA GLN A 60 4.90 29.07 27.00
C GLN A 60 4.41 27.70 26.52
N LEU A 61 4.76 26.61 27.22
CA LEU A 61 4.31 25.26 26.86
C LEU A 61 2.80 25.10 26.93
N LEU A 62 2.15 25.77 27.89
CA LEU A 62 0.69 25.86 27.99
C LEU A 62 0.09 26.56 26.78
N SER A 63 0.63 27.72 26.39
CA SER A 63 0.18 28.46 25.20
C SER A 63 0.36 27.65 23.92
N ASP A 64 1.51 26.99 23.77
CA ASP A 64 1.83 26.18 22.59
C ASP A 64 0.89 24.97 22.49
N PHE A 65 0.66 24.28 23.61
CA PHE A 65 -0.26 23.15 23.66
C PHE A 65 -1.69 23.57 23.32
N MET A 66 -2.23 24.62 23.96
CA MET A 66 -3.58 25.13 23.69
C MET A 66 -3.78 25.53 22.22
N ALA A 67 -2.75 26.13 21.59
CA ALA A 67 -2.80 26.51 20.19
C ALA A 67 -2.85 25.29 19.24
N ILE A 68 -2.25 24.17 19.64
CA ILE A 68 -2.19 22.94 18.83
C ILE A 68 -3.44 22.07 19.07
N SER A 69 -3.89 21.94 20.32
CA SER A 69 -5.01 21.08 20.71
C SER A 69 -6.37 21.76 20.62
N ASN A 70 -6.41 23.09 20.44
CA ASN A 70 -7.63 23.91 20.48
C ASN A 70 -8.46 23.70 21.77
N THR A 71 -7.78 23.57 22.91
CA THR A 71 -8.41 23.33 24.22
C THR A 71 -8.37 24.53 25.14
N GLU A 72 -9.37 24.63 26.01
CA GLU A 72 -9.40 25.59 27.10
C GLU A 72 -8.26 25.40 28.11
N ARG A 73 -7.88 26.49 28.78
CA ARG A 73 -6.68 26.59 29.62
C ARG A 73 -6.61 25.52 30.72
N ASP A 74 -7.72 25.26 31.39
CA ASP A 74 -7.75 24.34 32.54
C ASP A 74 -7.57 22.88 32.11
N VAL A 75 -8.10 22.51 30.94
CA VAL A 75 -7.90 21.19 30.33
C VAL A 75 -6.45 21.03 29.91
N ALA A 76 -5.89 22.03 29.24
CA ALA A 76 -4.48 22.02 28.82
C ALA A 76 -3.51 21.94 30.02
N LEU A 77 -3.81 22.64 31.13
CA LEU A 77 -3.03 22.56 32.37
C LEU A 77 -3.02 21.14 32.93
N SER A 78 -4.19 20.53 33.08
CA SER A 78 -4.34 19.16 33.62
C SER A 78 -3.56 18.13 32.79
N VAL A 79 -3.63 18.24 31.46
CA VAL A 79 -2.92 17.33 30.54
C VAL A 79 -1.40 17.54 30.60
N LEU A 80 -0.94 18.79 30.65
CA LEU A 80 0.49 19.09 30.74
C LEU A 80 1.07 18.69 32.08
N GLU A 81 0.34 18.85 33.19
CA GLU A 81 0.76 18.41 34.51
C GLU A 81 0.87 16.88 34.58
N SER A 82 -0.14 16.15 34.08
CA SER A 82 -0.12 14.68 34.02
C SER A 82 0.94 14.12 33.05
N SER A 83 1.42 14.95 32.11
CA SER A 83 2.45 14.59 31.14
C SER A 83 3.85 15.11 31.49
N GLU A 84 4.07 15.55 32.74
CA GLU A 84 5.35 16.10 33.21
C GLU A 84 5.87 17.26 32.33
N TRP A 85 4.96 18.07 31.78
CA TRP A 85 5.26 19.21 30.92
C TRP A 85 5.97 18.84 29.60
N ASN A 86 5.85 17.60 29.14
CA ASN A 86 6.29 17.18 27.81
C ASN A 86 5.15 17.33 26.79
N VAL A 87 5.25 18.35 25.93
CA VAL A 87 4.20 18.68 24.94
C VAL A 87 3.90 17.53 23.98
N ASN A 88 4.91 16.80 23.50
CA ASN A 88 4.66 15.70 22.56
C ASN A 88 3.91 14.56 23.26
N LYS A 89 4.32 14.20 24.48
CA LYS A 89 3.62 13.19 25.29
C LYS A 89 2.21 13.63 25.66
N ALA A 90 2.03 14.92 25.95
CA ALA A 90 0.74 15.53 26.23
C ALA A 90 -0.18 15.48 25.00
N LEU A 91 0.33 15.76 23.80
CA LEU A 91 -0.44 15.70 22.56
C LEU A 91 -0.78 14.25 22.20
N ASP A 92 0.17 13.33 22.35
CA ASP A 92 -0.07 11.89 22.16
C ASP A 92 -1.11 11.35 23.13
N PHE A 93 -1.10 11.82 24.39
CA PHE A 93 -2.12 11.46 25.38
C PHE A 93 -3.48 12.11 25.08
N PHE A 94 -3.47 13.39 24.73
CA PHE A 94 -4.69 14.17 24.49
C PHE A 94 -5.43 13.70 23.24
N PHE A 95 -4.72 13.52 22.13
CA PHE A 95 -5.30 13.01 20.88
C PHE A 95 -5.36 11.48 20.84
N GLY A 96 -4.58 10.78 21.67
CA GLY A 96 -4.61 9.32 21.76
C GLY A 96 -5.73 8.76 22.62
N ASN A 97 -6.38 9.59 23.47
CA ASN A 97 -7.47 9.19 24.35
C ASN A 97 -8.87 9.64 23.89
N GLU A 98 -9.04 10.17 22.67
CA GLU A 98 -10.37 10.40 22.08
C GLU A 98 -11.06 9.09 21.63
N SER A 99 -11.17 8.14 22.56
CA SER A 99 -12.16 7.06 22.47
C SER A 99 -12.54 6.59 23.87
N GLU A 100 -13.19 7.47 24.63
CA GLU A 100 -14.34 7.16 25.50
C GLU A 100 -14.89 8.46 26.16
N ASP A 101 -16.22 8.62 26.07
CA ASP A 101 -17.13 9.57 26.75
C ASP A 101 -17.15 11.08 26.39
N GLY A 102 -18.07 11.41 25.48
CA GLY A 102 -19.19 12.38 25.63
C GLY A 102 -18.94 13.85 26.01
N ILE A 103 -19.41 14.77 25.15
CA ILE A 103 -20.30 15.91 25.48
C ILE A 103 -20.81 16.60 24.19
N GLU A 104 -22.10 16.90 24.16
CA GLU A 104 -22.84 17.63 23.13
C GLU A 104 -22.43 19.11 23.04
N VAL A 105 -22.31 19.65 21.81
CA VAL A 105 -22.55 21.08 21.53
C VAL A 105 -23.30 21.21 20.21
N VAL A 106 -24.46 21.85 20.28
CA VAL A 106 -25.36 22.20 19.18
C VAL A 106 -24.94 23.55 18.61
N GLU A 107 -24.71 23.64 17.30
CA GLU A 107 -25.18 24.81 16.51
C GLU A 107 -25.30 24.50 15.00
N GLN A 108 -26.34 25.08 14.43
CA GLN A 108 -26.94 24.90 13.10
C GLN A 108 -26.06 25.58 12.03
N THR A 109 -25.92 25.19 10.76
CA THR A 109 -26.81 24.81 9.65
C THR A 109 -25.87 24.31 8.54
N GLU A 110 -26.07 23.20 7.82
CA GLU A 110 -26.86 23.08 6.58
C GLU A 110 -26.86 21.60 6.17
N THR A 111 -27.98 21.12 5.65
CA THR A 111 -28.29 19.74 5.28
C THR A 111 -27.26 19.05 4.37
N GLN A 112 -26.48 18.12 4.93
CA GLN A 112 -26.10 16.87 4.28
C GLN A 112 -26.31 15.73 5.29
N SER A 113 -27.10 14.73 4.90
CA SER A 113 -27.45 13.58 5.74
C SER A 113 -26.19 12.81 6.17
N SER A 114 -25.72 13.04 7.39
CA SER A 114 -24.87 12.12 8.13
C SER A 114 -25.73 10.94 8.57
N VAL A 115 -25.85 9.95 7.69
CA VAL A 115 -26.25 8.61 8.14
C VAL A 115 -25.05 8.09 8.93
N GLU A 116 -25.10 8.24 10.25
CA GLU A 116 -24.36 7.37 11.16
C GLU A 116 -24.68 5.93 10.73
N SER A 117 -23.68 5.26 10.16
CA SER A 117 -23.87 3.93 9.59
C SER A 117 -24.12 2.96 10.73
N ALA A 118 -25.40 2.66 11.00
CA ALA A 118 -25.78 1.44 11.69
C ALA A 118 -24.99 0.25 11.10
N PRO A 119 -24.66 -0.78 11.90
CA PRO A 119 -23.98 -1.96 11.38
C PRO A 119 -24.72 -2.45 10.14
N VAL A 120 -24.04 -2.42 8.98
CA VAL A 120 -24.61 -2.95 7.75
C VAL A 120 -24.84 -4.44 8.02
N ASP A 121 -26.08 -4.90 7.86
CA ASP A 121 -26.37 -6.33 7.91
C ASP A 121 -25.74 -6.96 6.67
N LEU A 122 -24.60 -7.60 6.89
CA LEU A 122 -23.84 -8.31 5.86
C LEU A 122 -24.10 -9.81 5.90
N SER A 123 -25.13 -10.24 6.64
CA SER A 123 -25.51 -11.64 6.69
C SER A 123 -25.84 -12.13 5.27
N GLY A 124 -25.10 -13.15 4.83
CA GLY A 124 -25.24 -13.73 3.50
C GLY A 124 -24.58 -12.94 2.37
N LEU A 125 -23.84 -11.86 2.65
CA LEU A 125 -23.00 -11.22 1.63
C LEU A 125 -21.80 -12.12 1.34
N GLU A 126 -21.74 -12.62 0.11
CA GLU A 126 -20.58 -13.31 -0.42
C GLU A 126 -19.97 -12.47 -1.55
N ILE A 127 -18.64 -12.35 -1.56
CA ILE A 127 -17.91 -11.61 -2.60
C ILE A 127 -16.86 -12.52 -3.19
N SER A 128 -16.89 -12.68 -4.51
CA SER A 128 -15.88 -13.40 -5.27
C SER A 128 -14.94 -12.43 -5.98
N LEU A 129 -13.63 -12.58 -5.76
CA LEU A 129 -12.58 -11.81 -6.42
C LEU A 129 -11.57 -12.73 -7.10
N VAL A 130 -11.28 -12.45 -8.37
CA VAL A 130 -10.20 -13.10 -9.12
C VAL A 130 -9.08 -12.10 -9.39
N SER A 131 -7.82 -12.49 -9.20
CA SER A 131 -6.66 -11.74 -9.70
C SER A 131 -5.82 -12.59 -10.61
N TRP A 132 -5.39 -12.02 -11.74
CA TRP A 132 -4.61 -12.77 -12.73
C TRP A 132 -3.67 -11.87 -13.56
N ASN A 133 -2.36 -12.11 -13.44
CA ASN A 133 -1.43 -11.69 -14.48
C ASN A 133 -1.65 -12.58 -15.71
N ILE A 134 -2.12 -11.98 -16.80
CA ILE A 134 -2.48 -12.72 -18.01
C ILE A 134 -1.36 -12.82 -19.04
N ASP A 135 -0.18 -12.26 -18.72
CA ASP A 135 1.07 -12.31 -19.49
C ASP A 135 0.84 -11.91 -20.96
N GLY A 136 0.14 -10.79 -21.17
CA GLY A 136 -0.18 -10.28 -22.51
C GLY A 136 1.06 -9.84 -23.31
N LEU A 137 2.20 -9.67 -22.63
CA LEU A 137 3.49 -9.38 -23.23
C LEU A 137 4.04 -10.57 -24.03
N ASP A 138 3.70 -11.81 -23.68
CA ASP A 138 4.06 -12.98 -24.49
C ASP A 138 3.18 -13.05 -25.76
N GLY A 139 3.84 -12.92 -26.92
CA GLY A 139 3.17 -13.03 -28.21
C GLY A 139 2.75 -14.44 -28.59
N ASN A 140 3.29 -15.47 -27.95
CA ASN A 140 3.05 -16.86 -28.32
C ASN A 140 1.60 -17.26 -28.05
N SER A 141 0.87 -17.60 -29.12
CA SER A 141 -0.53 -18.01 -29.05
C SER A 141 -1.45 -17.00 -28.32
N LEU A 142 -1.09 -15.71 -28.29
CA LEU A 142 -1.76 -14.70 -27.45
C LEU A 142 -3.28 -14.67 -27.68
N ALA A 143 -3.76 -14.63 -28.93
CA ALA A 143 -5.19 -14.62 -29.23
C ALA A 143 -5.93 -15.85 -28.65
N THR A 144 -5.31 -17.02 -28.73
CA THR A 144 -5.86 -18.27 -28.19
C THR A 144 -5.86 -18.25 -26.66
N ARG A 145 -4.78 -17.75 -26.06
CA ARG A 145 -4.66 -17.57 -24.60
C ARG A 145 -5.71 -16.58 -24.07
N MET A 146 -5.90 -15.43 -24.69
CA MET A 146 -6.90 -14.43 -24.28
C MET A 146 -8.33 -14.96 -24.39
N LYS A 147 -8.63 -15.80 -25.39
CA LYS A 147 -9.93 -16.51 -25.47
C LYS A 147 -10.10 -17.50 -24.30
N ALA A 148 -9.04 -18.18 -23.88
CA ALA A 148 -9.08 -19.06 -22.71
C ALA A 148 -9.29 -18.25 -21.41
N VAL A 149 -8.58 -17.12 -21.24
CA VAL A 149 -8.79 -16.18 -20.13
C VAL A 149 -10.25 -15.73 -20.08
N TYR A 150 -10.80 -15.24 -21.20
CA TYR A 150 -12.21 -14.86 -21.31
C TYR A 150 -13.15 -15.99 -20.86
N LYS A 151 -12.94 -17.21 -21.34
CA LYS A 151 -13.79 -18.36 -21.02
C LYS A 151 -13.72 -18.73 -19.54
N ILE A 152 -12.53 -18.72 -18.95
CA ILE A 152 -12.32 -19.03 -17.55
C ILE A 152 -13.02 -17.99 -16.67
N LEU A 153 -12.82 -16.71 -16.93
CA LEU A 153 -13.48 -15.63 -16.18
C LEU A 153 -15.01 -15.68 -16.34
N ASN A 154 -15.51 -15.93 -17.54
CA ASN A 154 -16.94 -16.09 -17.79
C ASN A 154 -17.54 -17.29 -17.04
N ASN A 155 -16.77 -18.36 -16.84
CA ASN A 155 -17.22 -19.54 -16.11
C ASN A 155 -17.14 -19.37 -14.59
N LEU A 156 -16.09 -18.72 -14.09
CA LEU A 156 -15.95 -18.40 -12.66
C LEU A 156 -16.98 -17.34 -12.23
N ASN A 157 -17.32 -16.41 -13.14
CA ASN A 157 -18.27 -15.33 -12.92
C ASN A 157 -18.06 -14.59 -11.57
N PRO A 158 -16.83 -14.15 -11.25
CA PRO A 158 -16.56 -13.43 -9.99
C PRO A 158 -17.23 -12.05 -9.98
N ASP A 159 -17.40 -11.46 -8.80
CA ASP A 159 -17.89 -10.08 -8.68
C ASP A 159 -16.84 -9.07 -9.11
N PHE A 160 -15.58 -9.33 -8.77
CA PHE A 160 -14.44 -8.47 -9.07
C PHE A 160 -13.32 -9.25 -9.79
N VAL A 161 -12.67 -8.61 -10.75
CA VAL A 161 -11.48 -9.15 -11.43
C VAL A 161 -10.37 -8.11 -11.48
N PHE A 162 -9.19 -8.49 -11.02
CA PHE A 162 -7.94 -7.75 -11.21
C PHE A 162 -7.13 -8.43 -12.31
N LEU A 163 -6.78 -7.69 -13.36
CA LEU A 163 -5.89 -8.18 -14.40
C LEU A 163 -4.60 -7.36 -14.40
N GLN A 164 -3.48 -8.04 -14.65
CA GLN A 164 -2.16 -7.44 -14.88
C GLN A 164 -1.59 -7.91 -16.23
N GLU A 165 -0.69 -7.13 -16.81
CA GLU A 165 -0.12 -7.36 -18.16
C GLU A 165 -1.16 -7.43 -19.28
N VAL A 166 -2.19 -6.59 -19.21
CA VAL A 166 -3.14 -6.38 -20.30
C VAL A 166 -2.46 -5.59 -21.42
N VAL A 167 -2.61 -6.02 -22.67
CA VAL A 167 -2.06 -5.33 -23.85
C VAL A 167 -3.15 -5.00 -24.86
N SER A 168 -2.97 -3.91 -25.62
CA SER A 168 -3.96 -3.42 -26.58
C SER A 168 -4.23 -4.38 -27.75
N ARG A 169 -3.25 -5.23 -28.12
CA ARG A 169 -3.34 -6.15 -29.28
C ARG A 169 -4.52 -7.13 -29.22
N GLU A 170 -4.87 -7.62 -28.04
CA GLU A 170 -5.98 -8.57 -27.83
C GLU A 170 -7.07 -8.03 -26.91
N LEU A 171 -7.09 -6.70 -26.73
CA LEU A 171 -8.10 -6.02 -25.93
C LEU A 171 -9.55 -6.32 -26.37
N PRO A 172 -9.87 -6.44 -27.68
CA PRO A 172 -11.23 -6.79 -28.11
C PRO A 172 -11.76 -8.11 -27.51
N THR A 173 -10.87 -9.08 -27.23
CA THR A 173 -11.27 -10.35 -26.61
C THR A 173 -11.65 -10.15 -25.14
N ILE A 174 -10.87 -9.33 -24.41
CA ILE A 174 -11.14 -8.98 -23.00
C ILE A 174 -12.38 -8.09 -22.90
N ASP A 175 -12.54 -7.11 -23.79
CA ASP A 175 -13.69 -6.19 -23.83
C ASP A 175 -15.04 -6.89 -24.03
N ARG A 176 -15.06 -8.14 -24.49
CA ARG A 176 -16.29 -8.95 -24.51
C ARG A 176 -16.87 -9.20 -23.12
N LEU A 177 -16.05 -9.13 -22.06
CA LEU A 177 -16.50 -9.20 -20.66
C LEU A 177 -17.35 -7.99 -20.27
N SER A 178 -17.36 -6.90 -21.06
CA SER A 178 -18.18 -5.71 -20.80
C SER A 178 -19.69 -5.99 -20.75
N LYS A 179 -20.11 -7.14 -21.29
CA LYS A 179 -21.49 -7.64 -21.18
C LYS A 179 -21.89 -7.97 -19.75
N MET A 180 -20.93 -8.39 -18.91
CA MET A 180 -21.15 -8.78 -17.50
C MET A 180 -20.50 -7.79 -16.53
N TYR A 181 -19.50 -7.04 -16.99
CA TYR A 181 -18.66 -6.19 -16.14
C TYR A 181 -18.59 -4.75 -16.63
N ASN A 182 -18.43 -3.80 -15.72
CA ASN A 182 -17.83 -2.50 -16.04
C ASN A 182 -16.31 -2.66 -15.97
N ILE A 183 -15.59 -2.21 -17.01
CA ILE A 183 -14.14 -2.43 -17.16
C ILE A 183 -13.39 -1.10 -17.06
N PHE A 184 -12.39 -1.05 -16.20
CA PHE A 184 -11.54 0.12 -15.96
C PHE A 184 -10.10 -0.26 -16.21
N TYR A 185 -9.44 0.46 -17.12
CA TYR A 185 -8.04 0.24 -17.48
C TYR A 185 -7.17 1.33 -16.83
N SER A 186 -6.01 0.96 -16.30
CA SER A 186 -5.15 1.93 -15.62
C SER A 186 -4.42 2.88 -16.56
N ASN A 187 -3.82 2.37 -17.64
CA ASN A 187 -3.02 3.19 -18.55
C ASN A 187 -3.00 2.60 -19.98
N LYS A 188 -4.07 2.82 -20.75
CA LYS A 188 -4.21 2.25 -22.11
C LYS A 188 -3.15 2.70 -23.11
N ASP A 189 -2.47 3.81 -22.82
CA ASP A 189 -1.44 4.41 -23.67
C ASP A 189 -0.05 3.81 -23.43
N TYR A 190 0.13 3.02 -22.36
CA TYR A 190 1.38 2.31 -22.08
C TYR A 190 1.43 0.93 -22.77
N LEU A 191 2.63 0.35 -22.87
CA LEU A 191 2.88 -0.93 -23.56
C LEU A 191 2.00 -2.07 -23.01
N TYR A 192 1.78 -2.06 -21.70
CA TYR A 192 0.88 -2.94 -20.98
C TYR A 192 0.36 -2.22 -19.74
N TYR A 193 -0.75 -2.69 -19.19
CA TYR A 193 -1.42 -2.04 -18.06
C TYR A 193 -2.21 -3.05 -17.23
N THR A 194 -2.81 -2.55 -16.15
CA THR A 194 -3.75 -3.31 -15.31
C THR A 194 -5.19 -3.00 -15.70
N ALA A 195 -6.11 -3.89 -15.31
CA ALA A 195 -7.54 -3.63 -15.39
C ALA A 195 -8.25 -4.05 -14.10
N ILE A 196 -9.31 -3.33 -13.75
CA ILE A 196 -10.29 -3.74 -12.75
C ILE A 196 -11.62 -3.94 -13.48
N LEU A 197 -12.20 -5.13 -13.37
CA LEU A 197 -13.54 -5.44 -13.84
C LEU A 197 -14.44 -5.63 -12.63
N VAL A 198 -15.61 -5.01 -12.65
CA VAL A 198 -16.60 -5.10 -11.57
C VAL A 198 -17.97 -5.47 -12.11
N SER A 199 -18.68 -6.36 -11.42
CA SER A 199 -20.04 -6.77 -11.77
C SER A 199 -20.94 -5.54 -11.97
N LYS A 200 -21.95 -5.64 -12.85
CA LYS A 200 -22.86 -4.51 -13.13
C LYS A 200 -23.63 -4.01 -11.90
N VAL A 201 -23.75 -4.82 -10.86
CA VAL A 201 -24.39 -4.43 -9.58
C VAL A 201 -23.51 -3.50 -8.74
N PHE A 202 -22.22 -3.40 -9.06
CA PHE A 202 -21.29 -2.53 -8.35
C PHE A 202 -21.44 -1.07 -8.82
N GLU A 203 -21.82 -0.20 -7.89
CA GLU A 203 -21.96 1.23 -8.15
C GLU A 203 -20.60 1.93 -8.01
N VAL A 204 -19.95 2.20 -9.13
CA VAL A 204 -18.66 2.92 -9.17
C VAL A 204 -18.87 4.41 -8.86
N LYS A 205 -18.02 4.95 -7.99
CA LYS A 205 -17.98 6.38 -7.64
C LYS A 205 -16.75 7.07 -8.17
N ARG A 206 -15.58 6.45 -8.05
CA ARG A 206 -14.31 7.06 -8.45
C ARG A 206 -13.35 6.00 -8.98
N HIS A 207 -12.59 6.37 -10.01
CA HIS A 207 -11.48 5.61 -10.56
C HIS A 207 -10.24 6.49 -10.56
N GLU A 208 -9.19 6.06 -9.88
CA GLU A 208 -7.94 6.79 -9.69
C GLU A 208 -6.76 5.88 -10.06
N VAL A 209 -5.71 6.46 -10.64
CA VAL A 209 -4.49 5.73 -11.03
C VAL A 209 -3.27 6.51 -10.56
N ILE A 210 -2.55 5.94 -9.60
CA ILE A 210 -1.33 6.53 -9.05
C ILE A 210 -0.13 5.87 -9.73
N HIS A 211 0.72 6.67 -10.38
CA HIS A 211 1.93 6.18 -11.03
C HIS A 211 3.10 6.16 -10.04
N TYR A 212 3.77 5.02 -9.90
CA TYR A 212 4.93 4.92 -9.04
C TYR A 212 6.11 5.64 -9.70
N GLN A 213 6.62 6.69 -9.03
CA GLN A 213 7.71 7.50 -9.57
C GLN A 213 9.03 6.74 -9.67
N ASN A 214 9.21 5.70 -8.84
CA ASN A 214 10.40 4.86 -8.85
C ASN A 214 10.31 3.65 -9.80
N SER A 215 9.27 3.56 -10.63
CA SER A 215 9.07 2.43 -11.54
C SER A 215 9.75 2.67 -12.90
N GLY A 216 10.57 1.71 -13.32
CA GLY A 216 11.11 1.66 -14.69
C GLY A 216 10.20 0.94 -15.68
N MET A 217 9.10 0.35 -15.21
CA MET A 217 8.26 -0.59 -15.94
C MET A 217 6.81 -0.12 -16.14
N GLY A 218 6.50 1.16 -15.90
CA GLY A 218 5.15 1.73 -16.03
C GLY A 218 4.15 1.27 -14.98
N ARG A 219 4.61 0.91 -13.77
CA ARG A 219 3.77 0.35 -12.71
C ARG A 219 2.91 1.41 -12.05
N THR A 220 1.69 1.01 -11.69
CA THR A 220 0.68 1.89 -11.09
C THR A 220 -0.07 1.19 -9.97
N LEU A 221 -0.61 1.98 -9.03
CA LEU A 221 -1.67 1.58 -8.13
C LEU A 221 -3.00 2.06 -8.74
N GLN A 222 -3.82 1.13 -9.21
CA GLN A 222 -5.16 1.41 -9.73
C GLN A 222 -6.18 1.25 -8.61
N ILE A 223 -6.95 2.30 -8.35
CA ILE A 223 -7.92 2.36 -7.26
C ILE A 223 -9.32 2.57 -7.85
N LEU A 224 -10.25 1.72 -7.48
CA LEU A 224 -11.67 1.87 -7.77
C LEU A 224 -12.44 1.95 -6.46
N GLU A 225 -13.17 3.05 -6.28
CA GLU A 225 -14.07 3.26 -5.16
C GLU A 225 -15.50 3.09 -5.65
N GLY A 226 -16.30 2.37 -4.88
CA GLY A 226 -17.73 2.23 -5.14
C GLY A 226 -18.46 1.65 -3.95
N LYS A 227 -19.60 1.01 -4.22
CA LYS A 227 -20.42 0.37 -3.19
C LYS A 227 -21.26 -0.78 -3.75
N ILE A 228 -21.61 -1.70 -2.86
CA ILE A 228 -22.64 -2.73 -3.06
C ILE A 228 -23.78 -2.39 -2.09
N GLY A 229 -24.93 -1.95 -2.61
CA GLY A 229 -26.00 -1.42 -1.76
C GLY A 229 -25.53 -0.21 -0.93
N THR A 230 -25.46 -0.36 0.38
CA THR A 230 -24.93 0.64 1.33
C THR A 230 -23.47 0.40 1.71
N GLN A 231 -22.93 -0.80 1.43
CA GLN A 231 -21.57 -1.17 1.81
C GLN A 231 -20.57 -0.49 0.88
N ARG A 232 -19.74 0.40 1.44
CA ARG A 232 -18.63 1.05 0.73
C ARG A 232 -17.52 0.03 0.45
N VAL A 233 -16.98 0.05 -0.76
CA VAL A 233 -15.96 -0.88 -1.22
C VAL A 233 -14.82 -0.15 -1.93
N PHE A 234 -13.58 -0.51 -1.59
CA PHE A 234 -12.37 -0.09 -2.28
C PHE A 234 -11.68 -1.29 -2.93
N LEU A 235 -11.32 -1.15 -4.19
CA LEU A 235 -10.56 -2.12 -4.97
C LEU A 235 -9.23 -1.50 -5.39
N LEU A 236 -8.13 -2.09 -4.96
CA LEU A 236 -6.79 -1.62 -5.25
C LEU A 236 -6.01 -2.71 -5.99
N ASN A 237 -5.83 -2.54 -7.29
CA ASN A 237 -5.08 -3.44 -8.15
C ASN A 237 -3.70 -2.84 -8.47
N THR A 238 -2.65 -3.66 -8.42
CA THR A 238 -1.31 -3.25 -8.81
C THR A 238 -0.51 -4.38 -9.45
N HIS A 239 0.53 -4.00 -10.18
CA HIS A 239 1.59 -4.90 -10.63
C HIS A 239 2.94 -4.32 -10.16
N LEU A 240 3.47 -4.78 -9.03
CA LEU A 240 4.69 -4.19 -8.45
C LEU A 240 5.95 -4.63 -9.19
N GLU A 241 7.01 -3.81 -9.13
CA GLU A 241 8.26 -3.95 -9.88
C GLU A 241 8.76 -5.41 -9.95
N SER A 242 8.96 -5.92 -11.16
CA SER A 242 9.30 -7.33 -11.39
C SER A 242 10.79 -7.61 -11.17
N MET A 243 11.16 -8.90 -11.27
CA MET A 243 12.52 -9.41 -11.12
C MET A 243 13.10 -9.28 -9.72
N ARG A 244 14.18 -10.04 -9.47
CA ARG A 244 14.85 -10.06 -8.16
C ARG A 244 15.55 -8.74 -7.87
N GLU A 245 16.23 -8.21 -8.87
CA GLU A 245 17.11 -7.04 -8.79
C GLU A 245 16.37 -5.79 -8.31
N HIS A 246 15.08 -5.66 -8.62
CA HIS A 246 14.26 -4.50 -8.26
C HIS A 246 13.57 -4.62 -6.90
N SER A 247 14.13 -5.42 -5.98
CA SER A 247 13.60 -5.57 -4.60
C SER A 247 13.41 -4.25 -3.88
N LYS A 248 14.35 -3.31 -4.02
CA LYS A 248 14.23 -1.99 -3.41
C LYS A 248 12.97 -1.23 -3.89
N ALA A 249 12.81 -1.09 -5.21
CA ALA A 249 11.66 -0.41 -5.79
C ALA A 249 10.34 -1.08 -5.42
N ARG A 250 10.28 -2.41 -5.50
CA ARG A 250 9.09 -3.18 -5.11
C ARG A 250 8.71 -3.01 -3.64
N ARG A 251 9.68 -3.04 -2.71
CA ARG A 251 9.42 -2.82 -1.28
C ARG A 251 8.87 -1.40 -1.03
N GLU A 252 9.45 -0.39 -1.66
CA GLU A 252 8.97 1.00 -1.57
C GLU A 252 7.55 1.15 -2.14
N GLN A 253 7.26 0.52 -3.28
CA GLN A 253 5.92 0.52 -3.88
C GLN A 253 4.89 -0.20 -3.00
N PHE A 254 5.26 -1.34 -2.39
CA PHE A 254 4.41 -2.05 -1.45
C PHE A 254 4.10 -1.18 -0.21
N GLN A 255 5.09 -0.43 0.30
CA GLN A 255 4.89 0.53 1.38
C GLN A 255 3.91 1.65 0.98
N ILE A 256 4.03 2.21 -0.23
CA ILE A 256 3.06 3.18 -0.76
C ILE A 256 1.64 2.59 -0.75
N CYS A 257 1.50 1.33 -1.18
CA CYS A 257 0.20 0.65 -1.17
C CYS A 257 -0.35 0.48 0.26
N MET A 258 0.46 -0.02 1.19
CA MET A 258 0.05 -0.22 2.58
C MET A 258 -0.32 1.11 3.27
N SER A 259 0.41 2.19 3.00
CA SER A 259 0.06 3.54 3.46
C SER A 259 -1.29 4.00 2.90
N LYS A 260 -1.56 3.77 1.61
CA LYS A 260 -2.85 4.11 1.01
C LYS A 260 -3.99 3.26 1.59
N VAL A 261 -3.74 1.98 1.85
CA VAL A 261 -4.70 1.10 2.53
C VAL A 261 -5.00 1.61 3.94
N GLN A 262 -3.98 1.96 4.72
CA GLN A 262 -4.16 2.53 6.05
C GLN A 262 -4.95 3.84 6.01
N GLU A 263 -4.64 4.74 5.07
CA GLU A 263 -5.37 6.00 4.88
C GLU A 263 -6.87 5.75 4.65
N LEU A 264 -7.20 4.84 3.73
CA LEU A 264 -8.59 4.52 3.38
C LEU A 264 -9.34 3.87 4.54
N ILE A 265 -8.68 2.95 5.28
CA ILE A 265 -9.26 2.32 6.46
C ILE A 265 -9.52 3.34 7.56
N SER A 266 -8.58 4.25 7.81
CA SER A 266 -8.74 5.30 8.84
C SER A 266 -9.87 6.27 8.50
N GLN A 267 -10.05 6.62 7.22
CA GLN A 267 -11.15 7.49 6.78
C GLN A 267 -12.50 6.75 6.71
N HIS A 268 -12.48 5.43 6.53
CA HIS A 268 -13.68 4.61 6.32
C HIS A 268 -13.59 3.27 7.06
N PRO A 269 -13.70 3.25 8.40
CA PRO A 269 -13.48 2.05 9.22
C PRO A 269 -14.46 0.90 8.93
N ASN A 270 -15.64 1.19 8.39
CA ASN A 270 -16.65 0.19 8.05
C ASN A 270 -16.62 -0.22 6.57
N CYS A 271 -15.58 0.13 5.80
CA CYS A 271 -15.49 -0.26 4.39
C CYS A 271 -15.12 -1.74 4.20
N LEU A 272 -15.40 -2.27 3.02
CA LEU A 272 -14.70 -3.42 2.47
C LEU A 272 -13.56 -2.91 1.60
N LEU A 273 -12.37 -3.48 1.77
CA LEU A 273 -11.22 -3.13 0.97
C LEU A 273 -10.53 -4.40 0.50
N PHE A 274 -10.23 -4.45 -0.80
CA PHE A 274 -9.46 -5.51 -1.41
C PHE A 274 -8.24 -4.91 -2.11
N PHE A 275 -7.05 -5.29 -1.68
CA PHE A 275 -5.78 -4.88 -2.27
C PHE A 275 -5.04 -6.09 -2.80
N GLY A 276 -4.50 -6.01 -4.01
CA GLY A 276 -3.67 -7.08 -4.51
C GLY A 276 -3.32 -6.96 -5.98
N GLY A 277 -2.98 -8.10 -6.57
CA GLY A 277 -2.50 -8.21 -7.93
C GLY A 277 -1.28 -9.11 -8.03
N ASP A 278 -0.48 -8.93 -9.07
CA ASP A 278 0.87 -9.49 -9.15
C ASP A 278 1.82 -8.59 -8.36
N LEU A 279 2.07 -8.97 -7.12
CA LEU A 279 2.90 -8.17 -6.23
C LEU A 279 4.39 -8.41 -6.44
N ASN A 280 4.79 -9.44 -7.21
CA ASN A 280 6.19 -9.87 -7.36
C ASN A 280 6.96 -10.07 -6.03
N ILE A 281 6.26 -10.06 -4.89
CA ILE A 281 6.82 -9.88 -3.55
C ILE A 281 7.17 -11.23 -2.92
N ARG A 282 8.29 -11.26 -2.20
CA ARG A 282 8.76 -12.45 -1.48
C ARG A 282 8.32 -12.34 -0.04
N ASP A 283 8.27 -13.47 0.67
CA ASP A 283 7.72 -13.48 2.03
C ASP A 283 8.51 -12.56 2.99
N ASP A 284 9.83 -12.42 2.80
CA ASP A 284 10.71 -11.52 3.56
C ASP A 284 10.63 -10.04 3.14
N GLU A 285 9.89 -9.75 2.07
CA GLU A 285 9.66 -8.39 1.56
C GLU A 285 8.35 -7.78 2.06
N VAL A 286 7.44 -8.59 2.61
CA VAL A 286 6.17 -8.11 3.17
C VAL A 286 6.41 -7.44 4.52
N THR A 287 6.13 -6.14 4.59
CA THR A 287 6.33 -5.33 5.80
C THR A 287 5.19 -4.32 5.96
N ASN A 288 4.92 -3.89 7.20
CA ASN A 288 4.01 -2.78 7.50
C ASN A 288 2.57 -2.99 6.99
N VAL A 289 2.07 -4.23 7.05
CA VAL A 289 0.65 -4.50 6.77
C VAL A 289 -0.19 -3.91 7.90
N PRO A 290 -1.17 -3.02 7.60
CA PRO A 290 -2.01 -2.38 8.61
C PRO A 290 -2.78 -3.37 9.50
N ARG A 291 -3.07 -2.97 10.74
CA ARG A 291 -3.87 -3.79 11.66
C ARG A 291 -5.26 -4.05 11.06
N GLY A 292 -5.70 -5.30 11.12
CA GLY A 292 -6.99 -5.73 10.59
C GLY A 292 -6.97 -6.11 9.11
N VAL A 293 -5.88 -5.82 8.39
CA VAL A 293 -5.69 -6.31 7.02
C VAL A 293 -5.13 -7.74 7.08
N ALA A 294 -5.76 -8.66 6.36
CA ALA A 294 -5.37 -10.06 6.31
C ALA A 294 -4.97 -10.50 4.90
N ASP A 295 -4.00 -11.41 4.79
CA ASP A 295 -3.64 -12.11 3.53
C ASP A 295 -4.61 -13.27 3.31
N ALA A 296 -5.29 -13.29 2.16
CA ALA A 296 -6.35 -14.24 1.84
C ALA A 296 -5.90 -15.70 1.85
N TRP A 297 -4.68 -15.99 1.38
CA TRP A 297 -4.17 -17.36 1.36
C TRP A 297 -3.81 -17.84 2.78
N LEU A 298 -3.19 -16.97 3.58
CA LEU A 298 -2.87 -17.30 4.97
C LEU A 298 -4.14 -17.56 5.78
N ALA A 299 -5.15 -16.71 5.64
CA ALA A 299 -6.40 -16.85 6.37
C ALA A 299 -7.27 -18.02 5.88
N ALA A 300 -7.14 -18.44 4.61
CA ALA A 300 -7.75 -19.67 4.10
C ALA A 300 -7.04 -20.96 4.60
N GLY A 301 -6.03 -20.83 5.47
CA GLY A 301 -5.32 -21.96 6.09
C GLY A 301 -3.97 -22.29 5.46
N ALA A 302 -3.40 -21.41 4.64
CA ALA A 302 -2.05 -21.53 4.08
C ALA A 302 -1.79 -22.89 3.38
N LYS A 303 -2.76 -23.35 2.58
CA LYS A 303 -2.69 -24.67 1.94
C LYS A 303 -1.57 -24.73 0.91
N LYS A 304 -0.75 -25.78 1.00
CA LYS A 304 0.46 -25.96 0.16
C LYS A 304 0.18 -26.22 -1.32
N ASP A 305 -0.99 -26.75 -1.65
CA ASP A 305 -1.41 -26.99 -3.03
C ASP A 305 -1.81 -25.70 -3.77
N THR A 306 -2.14 -24.63 -3.04
CA THR A 306 -2.50 -23.31 -3.58
C THR A 306 -1.46 -22.21 -3.28
N GLU A 307 -0.29 -22.57 -2.74
CA GLU A 307 0.75 -21.62 -2.32
C GLU A 307 1.40 -20.87 -3.48
N PHE A 308 1.80 -21.58 -4.54
CA PHE A 308 2.57 -20.99 -5.63
C PHE A 308 1.67 -20.60 -6.81
N THR A 309 1.63 -19.31 -7.11
CA THR A 309 0.85 -18.73 -8.21
C THR A 309 1.67 -18.66 -9.49
N TRP A 310 3.00 -18.61 -9.37
CA TRP A 310 3.95 -18.74 -10.46
C TRP A 310 4.86 -19.94 -10.18
N ASP A 311 4.71 -21.03 -10.93
CA ASP A 311 5.40 -22.31 -10.69
C ASP A 311 5.92 -22.90 -12.00
N THR A 312 7.21 -22.68 -12.30
CA THR A 312 7.85 -23.19 -13.53
C THR A 312 8.14 -24.69 -13.53
N ARG A 313 7.77 -25.41 -12.46
CA ARG A 313 7.77 -26.89 -12.45
C ARG A 313 6.47 -27.47 -13.01
N LYS A 314 5.37 -26.72 -12.91
CA LYS A 314 4.03 -27.12 -13.35
C LYS A 314 3.56 -26.35 -14.58
N ASN A 315 4.01 -25.11 -14.73
CA ASN A 315 3.76 -24.25 -15.86
C ASN A 315 5.01 -24.17 -16.74
N ASP A 316 4.89 -24.54 -18.00
CA ASP A 316 5.99 -24.58 -18.97
C ASP A 316 5.89 -23.47 -20.02
N ASN A 317 5.03 -22.46 -19.82
CA ASN A 317 5.02 -21.27 -20.67
C ASN A 317 6.36 -20.50 -20.60
N LYS A 318 7.05 -20.55 -19.44
CA LYS A 318 8.39 -19.98 -19.24
C LYS A 318 9.31 -21.00 -18.56
N HIS A 319 10.59 -20.97 -18.92
CA HIS A 319 11.62 -21.82 -18.34
C HIS A 319 12.47 -21.03 -17.34
N SER A 320 12.45 -21.43 -16.06
CA SER A 320 13.24 -20.77 -15.00
C SER A 320 13.76 -21.76 -13.94
N PHE A 321 14.38 -22.85 -14.41
CA PHE A 321 15.06 -23.85 -13.56
C PHE A 321 14.23 -24.35 -12.35
N GLY A 322 12.90 -24.44 -12.49
CA GLY A 322 12.00 -24.91 -11.43
C GLY A 322 11.80 -23.91 -10.28
N ALA A 323 11.96 -22.62 -10.52
CA ALA A 323 11.58 -21.55 -9.61
C ALA A 323 10.06 -21.52 -9.36
N ARG A 324 9.68 -21.18 -8.12
CA ARG A 324 8.29 -21.09 -7.65
C ARG A 324 8.13 -19.92 -6.70
N ASN A 325 7.11 -19.11 -6.90
CA ASN A 325 6.83 -17.95 -6.08
C ASN A 325 5.32 -17.75 -5.88
N ARG A 326 4.98 -17.13 -4.75
CA ARG A 326 3.64 -16.61 -4.45
C ARG A 326 3.60 -15.12 -4.76
N PHE A 327 3.70 -14.81 -6.04
CA PHE A 327 3.74 -13.42 -6.52
C PHE A 327 2.36 -12.77 -6.44
N ASP A 328 1.32 -13.51 -6.78
CA ASP A 328 -0.05 -13.02 -6.79
C ASP A 328 -0.65 -13.19 -5.39
N ARG A 329 -1.06 -12.08 -4.78
CA ARG A 329 -1.62 -12.06 -3.43
C ARG A 329 -2.81 -11.12 -3.36
N ILE A 330 -3.77 -11.46 -2.50
CA ILE A 330 -4.90 -10.62 -2.14
C ILE A 330 -4.85 -10.39 -0.64
N PHE A 331 -4.89 -9.12 -0.27
CA PHE A 331 -5.14 -8.66 1.09
C PHE A 331 -6.53 -8.06 1.16
N TRP A 332 -7.21 -8.24 2.30
CA TRP A 332 -8.50 -7.61 2.50
C TRP A 332 -8.66 -7.05 3.91
N TYR A 333 -9.55 -6.07 4.02
CA TYR A 333 -10.02 -5.49 5.27
C TYR A 333 -11.53 -5.38 5.23
N GLY A 334 -12.13 -5.49 6.41
CA GLY A 334 -13.53 -5.18 6.64
C GLY A 334 -14.27 -6.33 7.32
N PRO A 335 -15.61 -6.24 7.33
CA PRO A 335 -16.46 -7.12 8.15
C PRO A 335 -16.57 -8.58 7.70
N LEU A 336 -16.12 -8.95 6.49
CA LEU A 336 -16.10 -10.34 6.03
C LEU A 336 -14.94 -11.10 6.69
N SER A 337 -15.27 -12.15 7.43
CA SER A 337 -14.34 -12.81 8.37
C SER A 337 -13.77 -14.13 7.85
N LYS A 338 -14.38 -14.71 6.81
CA LYS A 338 -13.95 -15.98 6.22
C LYS A 338 -13.55 -15.78 4.77
N VAL A 339 -12.62 -16.62 4.33
CA VAL A 339 -12.19 -16.66 2.93
C VAL A 339 -11.91 -18.09 2.49
N LYS A 340 -12.41 -18.45 1.31
CA LYS A 340 -11.93 -19.61 0.53
C LYS A 340 -10.93 -19.10 -0.49
N PHE A 341 -9.83 -19.83 -0.66
CA PHE A 341 -8.77 -19.49 -1.61
C PHE A 341 -8.49 -20.69 -2.52
N THR A 342 -8.57 -20.48 -3.83
CA THR A 342 -8.28 -21.49 -4.84
C THR A 342 -7.45 -20.91 -5.99
N LEU A 343 -6.88 -21.79 -6.81
CA LEU A 343 -6.19 -21.42 -8.05
C LEU A 343 -7.04 -21.81 -9.26
N ALA A 344 -7.03 -20.96 -10.29
CA ALA A 344 -7.67 -21.23 -11.58
C ALA A 344 -6.67 -21.03 -12.74
N GLY A 345 -7.10 -21.37 -13.96
CA GLY A 345 -6.24 -21.28 -15.14
C GLY A 345 -5.19 -22.38 -15.26
N GLN A 346 -5.26 -23.43 -14.45
CA GLN A 346 -4.29 -24.54 -14.41
C GLN A 346 -4.48 -25.60 -15.50
N GLN A 347 -5.41 -25.38 -16.44
CA GLN A 347 -5.66 -26.31 -17.55
C GLN A 347 -4.95 -25.85 -18.81
N ARG A 348 -4.18 -26.76 -19.41
CA ARG A 348 -3.51 -26.52 -20.70
C ARG A 348 -4.55 -26.35 -21.81
N ILE A 349 -4.33 -25.36 -22.66
CA ILE A 349 -5.16 -25.11 -23.83
C ILE A 349 -4.84 -26.16 -24.90
N ARG A 350 -5.84 -26.95 -25.29
CA ARG A 350 -5.63 -28.10 -26.19
C ARG A 350 -5.08 -27.73 -27.57
N SER A 351 -5.47 -26.58 -28.12
CA SER A 351 -5.13 -26.19 -29.50
C SER A 351 -3.71 -25.66 -29.68
N CYS A 352 -3.10 -25.13 -28.63
CA CYS A 352 -1.75 -24.53 -28.68
C CYS A 352 -0.79 -25.11 -27.64
N LEU A 353 -1.26 -26.06 -26.83
CA LEU A 353 -0.47 -26.81 -25.85
C LEU A 353 0.31 -25.92 -24.86
N CYS A 354 -0.18 -24.72 -24.56
CA CYS A 354 0.32 -23.86 -23.50
C CYS A 354 -0.79 -23.56 -22.48
N PHE A 355 -0.42 -22.99 -21.34
CA PHE A 355 -1.37 -22.46 -20.36
C PHE A 355 -1.85 -21.06 -20.79
N PRO A 356 -3.00 -20.58 -20.27
CA PRO A 356 -3.48 -19.22 -20.59
C PRO A 356 -2.51 -18.10 -20.18
N SER A 357 -1.71 -18.35 -19.15
CA SER A 357 -0.65 -17.47 -18.64
C SER A 357 0.44 -18.33 -17.97
N ASP A 358 1.64 -17.79 -17.77
CA ASP A 358 2.64 -18.38 -16.87
C ASP A 358 2.27 -18.26 -15.38
N HIS A 359 1.27 -17.43 -15.06
CA HIS A 359 0.65 -17.33 -13.75
C HIS A 359 -0.67 -18.13 -13.65
N TRP A 360 -0.91 -18.70 -12.49
CA TRP A 360 -2.23 -19.17 -12.07
C TRP A 360 -3.06 -18.01 -11.54
N ALA A 361 -4.34 -17.97 -11.90
CA ALA A 361 -5.25 -17.01 -11.34
C ALA A 361 -5.52 -17.35 -9.88
N VAL A 362 -5.51 -16.36 -9.00
CA VAL A 362 -5.98 -16.49 -7.62
C VAL A 362 -7.48 -16.20 -7.59
N HIS A 363 -8.27 -17.08 -6.96
CA HIS A 363 -9.71 -16.90 -6.77
C HIS A 363 -10.05 -16.98 -5.29
N CYS A 364 -10.55 -15.86 -4.76
CA CYS A 364 -10.95 -15.71 -3.37
C CYS A 364 -12.46 -15.54 -3.27
N GLU A 365 -13.10 -16.23 -2.33
CA GLU A 365 -14.51 -16.07 -1.99
C GLU A 365 -14.61 -15.67 -0.51
N PHE A 366 -15.08 -14.45 -0.24
CA PHE A 366 -15.18 -13.84 1.09
C PHE A 366 -16.62 -13.90 1.60
N SER A 367 -16.80 -14.18 2.90
CA SER A 367 -18.10 -14.31 3.56
C SER A 367 -18.07 -13.94 5.04
#